data_AF-A0AAD9PFT0-F1
#
_entry.id   AF-A0AAD9PFT0-F1
#
_cell.length_a   1.000
_cell.length_b   1.000
_cell.length_c   1.000
_cell.angle_alpha   90.00
_cell.angle_beta   90.00
_cell.angle_gamma   90.00
#
_symmetry.space_group_name_H-M   'P 1'
#
loop_
_entity.id
_entity.type
_entity.pdbx_description
1 polymer ?
#
loop_
_entity_poly.entity_id
_entity_poly.type
_entity_poly.pdbx_seq_one_letter_code
_entity_poly.pdbx_strand_id
1 'polypeptide(L)'
;MYRTPRIDQLTPRSGPPGTMVTMEGVLYTSLFGPNEMASTNGKTAKFLRVYFGSQKCEAKDPNQVEDVFYGLQLDRGGTSDHGSLKCKLLGSYVGKSLPVNDVLRVTAQNKLAMFQSHAVVTGVSPATGSLEGGTTITVEGQFFDETETTAKVDIDGVSCVVTDVKDENITCVVPRKPTKTITSYAGNRGTLLEWWTSTDTLDTVSDSVASPEGTETLDEWQWSDTVQDNFVSRTRAYFVPPSDNGYEFVVTAEDEAMVWLSPSDDPAAKVRWLVRVYGTKLPNLHVTVLSKDGTGELVSWRRSNSVR
;
A
#
# COMPACT_ATOMS: atom_id res chain seq x y z
N MET A 1 15.11 27.55 22.47
CA MET A 1 13.89 26.71 22.43
C MET A 1 14.06 25.72 21.30
N TYR A 2 14.13 24.43 21.60
CA TYR A 2 14.28 23.41 20.56
C TYR A 2 12.94 23.27 19.80
N ARG A 3 12.98 23.29 18.47
CA ARG A 3 11.83 23.02 17.61
C ARG A 3 12.06 21.70 16.89
N THR A 4 11.10 20.78 16.97
CA THR A 4 11.18 19.47 16.32
C THR A 4 10.46 19.53 14.98
N PRO A 5 11.05 19.04 13.88
CA PRO A 5 10.35 18.92 12.60
C PRO A 5 9.09 18.05 12.72
N ARG A 6 8.06 18.43 11.96
CA ARG A 6 6.75 17.77 11.89
C ARG A 6 6.56 17.25 10.47
N ILE A 7 6.23 15.96 10.33
CA ILE A 7 5.87 15.37 9.03
C ILE A 7 4.34 15.37 8.97
N ASP A 8 3.80 16.13 8.01
CA ASP A 8 2.37 16.36 7.83
C ASP A 8 1.80 15.49 6.70
N GLN A 9 2.61 15.13 5.71
CA GLN A 9 2.27 14.17 4.66
C GLN A 9 3.48 13.35 4.18
N LEU A 10 3.20 12.15 3.67
CA LEU A 10 4.16 11.28 2.99
C LEU A 10 3.57 10.75 1.68
N THR A 11 4.34 10.78 0.60
CA THR A 11 3.92 10.32 -0.73
C THR A 11 5.08 9.65 -1.49
N PRO A 12 4.95 8.38 -1.93
CA PRO A 12 3.90 7.42 -1.57
C PRO A 12 4.02 6.99 -0.10
N ARG A 13 2.97 6.34 0.42
CA ARG A 13 2.93 5.82 1.81
C ARG A 13 3.47 4.39 1.94
N SER A 14 3.82 3.77 0.81
CA SER A 14 4.45 2.45 0.71
C SER A 14 5.21 2.32 -0.61
N GLY A 15 5.93 1.21 -0.77
CA GLY A 15 6.68 0.87 -1.98
C GLY A 15 7.83 -0.09 -1.68
N PRO A 16 8.41 -0.76 -2.70
CA PRO A 16 9.60 -1.58 -2.50
C PRO A 16 10.82 -0.74 -2.04
N PRO A 17 11.87 -1.35 -1.45
CA PRO A 17 13.16 -0.69 -1.26
C PRO A 17 13.64 0.03 -2.53
N GLY A 18 14.33 1.17 -2.37
CA GLY A 18 14.66 2.05 -3.48
C GLY A 18 13.51 2.95 -3.98
N THR A 19 12.29 2.82 -3.43
CA THR A 19 11.18 3.76 -3.67
C THR A 19 11.59 5.19 -3.32
N MET A 20 11.09 6.12 -4.14
CA MET A 20 11.32 7.54 -4.01
C MET A 20 10.20 8.21 -3.21
N VAL A 21 10.53 8.74 -2.04
CA VAL A 21 9.54 9.24 -1.07
C VAL A 21 9.68 10.74 -0.89
N THR A 22 8.54 11.43 -0.95
CA THR A 22 8.40 12.86 -0.64
C THR A 22 7.75 13.01 0.75
N MET A 23 8.44 13.67 1.67
CA MET A 23 7.87 14.17 2.93
C MET A 23 7.50 15.63 2.76
N GLU A 24 6.33 16.01 3.29
CA GLU A 24 5.90 17.41 3.38
C GLU A 24 5.56 17.74 4.83
N GLY A 25 5.84 18.97 5.23
CA GLY A 25 5.54 19.44 6.58
C GLY A 25 6.45 20.56 7.07
N VAL A 26 6.51 20.73 8.38
CA VAL A 26 7.38 21.73 9.03
C VAL A 26 8.83 21.24 9.11
N LEU A 27 9.63 21.65 8.12
CA LEU A 27 11.04 21.26 7.98
C LEU A 27 12.03 22.23 8.67
N TYR A 28 11.67 23.51 8.80
CA TYR A 28 12.51 24.63 9.25
C TYR A 28 13.77 24.94 8.44
N THR A 29 14.24 24.06 7.55
CA THR A 29 15.47 24.25 6.79
C THR A 29 15.41 23.60 5.41
N SER A 30 16.13 24.22 4.47
CA SER A 30 16.45 23.76 3.13
C SER A 30 17.87 23.17 3.03
N LEU A 31 18.58 22.99 4.16
CA LEU A 31 19.96 22.51 4.20
C LEU A 31 20.05 21.05 4.59
N PHE A 32 20.97 20.32 3.95
CA PHE A 32 21.31 18.95 4.31
C PHE A 32 22.83 18.73 4.21
N GLY A 33 23.43 18.20 5.28
CA GLY A 33 24.89 18.10 5.41
C GLY A 33 25.56 19.42 5.80
N PRO A 34 26.91 19.47 5.84
CA PRO A 34 27.63 20.57 6.48
C PRO A 34 27.85 21.81 5.58
N ASN A 35 27.74 21.69 4.27
CA ASN A 35 28.42 22.56 3.31
C ASN A 35 27.89 24.00 3.21
N GLU A 36 26.57 24.20 3.37
CA GLU A 36 25.96 25.54 3.34
C GLU A 36 25.78 26.16 4.72
N MET A 37 25.98 27.47 4.88
CA MET A 37 25.94 28.11 6.20
C MET A 37 24.53 28.45 6.70
N ALA A 38 23.61 28.83 5.81
CA ALA A 38 22.24 29.19 6.15
C ALA A 38 21.24 28.73 5.08
N SER A 39 20.06 28.31 5.52
CA SER A 39 18.91 27.99 4.68
C SER A 39 18.36 29.25 4.02
N THR A 40 17.54 29.06 2.98
CA THR A 40 16.81 30.12 2.28
C THR A 40 15.94 31.00 3.19
N ASN A 41 15.51 30.50 4.36
CA ASN A 41 14.80 31.29 5.39
C ASN A 41 15.73 31.96 6.43
N GLY A 42 17.04 31.96 6.19
CA GLY A 42 18.07 32.54 7.07
C GLY A 42 18.47 31.68 8.28
N LYS A 43 17.91 30.48 8.45
CA LYS A 43 18.20 29.60 9.61
C LYS A 43 19.41 28.70 9.36
N THR A 44 20.16 28.41 10.43
CA THR A 44 21.38 27.60 10.38
C THR A 44 21.17 26.12 10.73
N ALA A 45 19.94 25.72 11.06
CA ALA A 45 19.60 24.31 11.25
C ALA A 45 19.80 23.53 9.93
N LYS A 46 20.21 22.27 10.01
CA LYS A 46 20.46 21.42 8.83
C LYS A 46 19.94 20.01 9.09
N PHE A 47 19.40 19.37 8.06
CA PHE A 47 19.24 17.92 8.08
C PHE A 47 20.62 17.27 8.06
N LEU A 48 20.81 16.26 8.91
CA LEU A 48 22.02 15.44 8.86
C LEU A 48 21.77 14.17 8.04
N ARG A 49 20.63 13.52 8.28
CA ARG A 49 20.20 12.23 7.72
C ARG A 49 18.67 12.10 7.87
N VAL A 50 18.03 11.27 7.04
CA VAL A 50 16.60 10.91 7.11
C VAL A 50 16.48 9.39 7.26
N TYR A 51 15.44 8.92 7.98
CA TYR A 51 15.20 7.50 8.23
C TYR A 51 13.71 7.16 8.31
N PHE A 52 13.36 5.94 7.86
CA PHE A 52 12.07 5.28 8.03
C PHE A 52 12.29 3.96 8.78
N GLY A 53 11.95 3.94 10.07
CA GLY A 53 12.29 2.81 10.94
C GLY A 53 13.81 2.60 10.99
N SER A 54 14.27 1.42 10.57
CA SER A 54 15.69 1.09 10.42
C SER A 54 16.30 1.56 9.10
N GLN A 55 15.51 1.87 8.06
CA GLN A 55 16.01 2.25 6.73
C GLN A 55 16.40 3.73 6.68
N LYS A 56 17.57 4.04 6.12
CA LYS A 56 17.97 5.39 5.67
C LYS A 56 17.08 5.84 4.52
N CYS A 57 16.96 7.16 4.36
CA CYS A 57 16.45 7.76 3.14
C CYS A 57 17.52 8.73 2.63
N GLU A 58 18.06 8.45 1.46
CA GLU A 58 19.13 9.23 0.85
C GLU A 58 18.55 10.43 0.09
N ALA A 59 18.92 11.63 0.52
CA ALA A 59 18.38 12.88 -0.05
C ALA A 59 19.24 13.43 -1.20
N LYS A 60 20.51 13.01 -1.28
CA LYS A 60 21.44 13.38 -2.35
C LYS A 60 21.41 12.34 -3.47
N ASP A 61 21.52 12.76 -4.72
CA ASP A 61 21.75 11.81 -5.81
C ASP A 61 23.24 11.37 -5.79
N PRO A 62 23.56 10.11 -5.44
CA PRO A 62 24.95 9.66 -5.33
C PRO A 62 25.67 9.57 -6.68
N ASN A 63 24.93 9.74 -7.79
CA ASN A 63 25.47 9.73 -9.15
C ASN A 63 25.95 11.12 -9.60
N GLN A 64 25.66 12.17 -8.84
CA GLN A 64 26.13 13.53 -9.13
C GLN A 64 27.41 13.85 -8.35
N VAL A 65 28.30 14.60 -8.98
CA VAL A 65 29.60 15.00 -8.38
C VAL A 65 29.45 16.19 -7.42
N GLU A 66 28.38 16.97 -7.59
CA GLU A 66 27.97 18.08 -6.72
C GLU A 66 26.88 17.63 -5.74
N ASP A 67 26.58 18.47 -4.74
CA ASP A 67 25.52 18.23 -3.74
C ASP A 67 24.09 18.40 -4.32
N VAL A 68 23.78 17.66 -5.38
CA VAL A 68 22.47 17.65 -6.00
C VAL A 68 21.52 16.83 -5.14
N PHE A 69 20.57 17.52 -4.50
CA PHE A 69 19.47 16.87 -3.80
C PHE A 69 18.40 16.45 -4.78
N TYR A 70 17.78 15.30 -4.53
CA TYR A 70 16.59 14.88 -5.28
C TYR A 70 15.40 15.85 -5.12
N GLY A 71 15.41 16.63 -4.04
CA GLY A 71 14.48 17.72 -3.79
C GLY A 71 14.51 18.09 -2.31
N LEU A 72 14.92 19.31 -1.99
CA LEU A 72 14.82 19.87 -0.65
C LEU A 72 14.55 21.36 -0.78
N GLN A 73 13.34 21.78 -0.41
CA GLN A 73 12.90 23.16 -0.57
C GLN A 73 11.96 23.59 0.54
N LEU A 74 11.95 24.89 0.82
CA LEU A 74 10.97 25.53 1.71
C LEU A 74 9.96 26.31 0.88
N ASP A 75 8.71 26.31 1.33
CA ASP A 75 7.61 26.96 0.65
C ASP A 75 7.78 28.48 0.59
N ARG A 76 6.94 29.15 -0.21
CA ARG A 76 6.93 30.61 -0.39
C ARG A 76 8.31 31.15 -0.80
N GLY A 77 8.89 30.53 -1.83
CA GLY A 77 10.20 30.93 -2.37
C GLY A 77 11.35 30.77 -1.39
N GLY A 78 11.26 29.80 -0.47
CA GLY A 78 12.31 29.55 0.52
C GLY A 78 12.14 30.25 1.87
N THR A 79 11.12 31.12 2.04
CA THR A 79 10.96 31.92 3.27
C THR A 79 10.19 31.22 4.40
N SER A 80 9.53 30.10 4.10
CA SER A 80 8.68 29.37 5.04
C SER A 80 9.46 28.52 6.06
N ASP A 81 8.75 28.09 7.12
CA ASP A 81 9.18 26.98 7.99
C ASP A 81 8.67 25.62 7.48
N HIS A 82 7.73 25.66 6.54
CA HIS A 82 7.11 24.53 5.88
C HIS A 82 7.78 24.26 4.52
N GLY A 83 7.80 23.02 4.06
CA GLY A 83 8.43 22.64 2.79
C GLY A 83 8.36 21.16 2.49
N SER A 84 9.13 20.73 1.50
CA SER A 84 9.21 19.33 1.07
C SER A 84 10.65 18.81 0.95
N LEU A 85 10.81 17.53 1.27
CA LEU A 85 12.07 16.79 1.20
C LEU A 85 11.83 15.44 0.51
N LYS A 86 12.54 15.22 -0.60
CA LYS A 86 12.54 13.99 -1.37
C LYS A 86 13.78 13.16 -1.08
N CYS A 87 13.61 11.85 -0.92
CA CYS A 87 14.73 10.94 -0.68
C CYS A 87 14.41 9.50 -1.11
N LYS A 88 15.47 8.72 -1.37
CA LYS A 88 15.41 7.33 -1.83
C LYS A 88 15.70 6.35 -0.67
N LEU A 89 14.84 5.37 -0.44
CA LEU A 89 14.99 4.40 0.67
C LEU A 89 16.16 3.42 0.47
N LEU A 90 17.06 3.31 1.45
CA LEU A 90 18.28 2.46 1.52
C LEU A 90 18.56 2.08 3.00
N GLY A 91 19.38 1.11 3.40
CA GLY A 91 19.77 0.90 4.83
C GLY A 91 20.83 1.91 5.34
N SER A 92 21.10 2.17 6.64
CA SER A 92 20.35 1.92 7.89
C SER A 92 20.63 3.02 8.99
N TYR A 93 19.69 3.22 9.95
CA TYR A 93 19.57 4.04 11.21
C TYR A 93 20.57 5.21 11.54
N VAL A 94 20.25 6.37 12.18
CA VAL A 94 19.31 6.77 13.26
C VAL A 94 18.78 8.23 13.11
N GLY A 95 17.51 8.54 13.45
CA GLY A 95 16.96 9.92 13.57
C GLY A 95 15.66 10.04 14.39
N LYS A 96 15.26 11.26 14.83
CA LYS A 96 14.01 11.53 15.59
C LYS A 96 13.25 12.75 15.05
N SER A 97 12.10 12.49 14.41
CA SER A 97 11.08 13.50 14.06
C SER A 97 9.77 13.18 14.78
N LEU A 98 8.87 14.16 14.94
CA LEU A 98 7.53 13.91 15.49
C LEU A 98 6.53 13.76 14.33
N PRO A 99 6.01 12.55 14.06
CA PRO A 99 4.90 12.38 13.12
C PRO A 99 3.63 13.01 13.69
N VAL A 100 2.76 13.49 12.81
CA VAL A 100 1.36 13.72 13.18
C VAL A 100 0.61 12.40 13.24
N ASN A 101 -0.40 12.31 14.10
CA ASN A 101 -1.20 11.09 14.24
C ASN A 101 -1.80 10.63 12.90
N ASP A 102 -2.19 11.57 12.04
CA ASP A 102 -2.83 11.29 10.74
C ASP A 102 -1.86 10.71 9.67
N VAL A 103 -0.55 10.80 9.90
CA VAL A 103 0.50 10.18 9.07
C VAL A 103 0.89 8.81 9.63
N LEU A 104 0.64 8.55 10.91
CA LEU A 104 0.82 7.21 11.47
C LEU A 104 -0.19 6.23 10.89
N ARG A 105 0.28 5.01 10.66
CA ARG A 105 -0.48 3.83 10.26
C ARG A 105 -0.11 2.69 11.19
N VAL A 106 -1.07 1.84 11.49
CA VAL A 106 -0.83 0.60 12.23
C VAL A 106 -0.42 -0.48 11.22
N THR A 107 0.76 -1.05 11.37
CA THR A 107 1.22 -2.17 10.51
C THR A 107 0.53 -3.47 10.91
N ALA A 108 0.63 -4.51 10.08
CA ALA A 108 0.14 -5.85 10.39
C ALA A 108 0.73 -6.46 11.69
N GLN A 109 1.87 -5.94 12.17
CA GLN A 109 2.50 -6.32 13.45
C GLN A 109 2.03 -5.45 14.63
N ASN A 110 0.96 -4.67 14.46
CA ASN A 110 0.43 -3.70 15.43
C ASN A 110 1.47 -2.63 15.88
N LYS A 111 2.44 -2.30 15.01
CA LYS A 111 3.44 -1.23 15.23
C LYS A 111 2.95 0.06 14.55
N LEU A 112 3.25 1.23 15.12
CA LEU A 112 2.99 2.52 14.48
C LEU A 112 4.14 2.88 13.51
N ALA A 113 3.82 3.11 12.24
CA ALA A 113 4.78 3.46 11.19
C ALA A 113 4.23 4.56 10.26
N MET A 114 5.11 5.26 9.54
CA MET A 114 4.72 6.26 8.52
C MET A 114 4.82 5.72 7.08
N PHE A 115 5.60 4.67 6.88
CA PHE A 115 5.85 4.02 5.58
C PHE A 115 5.99 2.52 5.80
N GLN A 116 5.62 1.71 4.81
CA GLN A 116 5.82 0.27 4.81
C GLN A 116 6.46 -0.22 3.50
N SER A 117 7.62 -0.86 3.61
CA SER A 117 8.26 -1.59 2.51
C SER A 117 7.64 -2.97 2.30
N HIS A 118 7.80 -3.53 1.10
CA HIS A 118 7.34 -4.87 0.75
C HIS A 118 8.27 -5.52 -0.30
N ALA A 119 8.30 -6.85 -0.32
CA ALA A 119 8.93 -7.64 -1.38
C ALA A 119 8.03 -7.68 -2.64
N VAL A 120 8.65 -7.89 -3.80
CA VAL A 120 7.98 -7.92 -5.11
C VAL A 120 8.11 -9.31 -5.70
N VAL A 121 7.01 -9.86 -6.25
CA VAL A 121 7.02 -11.08 -7.06
C VAL A 121 6.81 -10.67 -8.51
N THR A 122 7.70 -11.11 -9.40
CA THR A 122 7.66 -10.82 -10.84
C THR A 122 7.24 -12.01 -11.68
N GLY A 123 7.45 -13.25 -11.21
CA GLY A 123 7.13 -14.46 -11.95
C GLY A 123 7.27 -15.76 -11.16
N VAL A 124 6.92 -16.86 -11.83
CA VAL A 124 7.13 -18.22 -11.32
C VAL A 124 7.51 -19.17 -12.47
N SER A 125 8.50 -20.02 -12.24
CA SER A 125 9.04 -20.92 -13.26
C SER A 125 9.41 -22.29 -12.69
N PRO A 126 9.00 -23.42 -13.29
CA PRO A 126 8.05 -23.51 -14.40
C PRO A 126 6.61 -23.14 -13.96
N ALA A 127 5.84 -22.52 -14.87
CA ALA A 127 4.44 -22.16 -14.63
C ALA A 127 3.47 -23.36 -14.67
N THR A 128 3.96 -24.57 -14.94
CA THR A 128 3.18 -25.82 -14.96
C THR A 128 3.97 -26.97 -14.34
N GLY A 129 3.27 -27.95 -13.77
CA GLY A 129 3.86 -29.06 -13.02
C GLY A 129 2.92 -30.25 -12.84
N SER A 130 3.36 -31.24 -12.06
CA SER A 130 2.59 -32.45 -11.79
C SER A 130 1.44 -32.20 -10.81
N LEU A 131 0.27 -32.78 -11.06
CA LEU A 131 -0.85 -32.77 -10.10
C LEU A 131 -0.52 -33.51 -8.80
N GLU A 132 0.40 -34.47 -8.84
CA GLU A 132 0.88 -35.21 -7.67
C GLU A 132 1.96 -34.45 -6.87
N GLY A 133 2.33 -33.24 -7.31
CA GLY A 133 3.38 -32.43 -6.69
C GLY A 133 4.79 -32.90 -7.05
N GLY A 134 5.77 -32.48 -6.26
CA GLY A 134 7.19 -32.81 -6.45
C GLY A 134 7.90 -32.01 -7.53
N THR A 135 7.19 -31.14 -8.26
CA THR A 135 7.80 -30.15 -9.16
C THR A 135 8.54 -29.11 -8.30
N THR A 136 9.82 -28.88 -8.55
CA THR A 136 10.53 -27.72 -7.98
C THR A 136 10.22 -26.49 -8.81
N ILE A 137 9.81 -25.40 -8.16
CA ILE A 137 9.62 -24.09 -8.78
C ILE A 137 10.60 -23.06 -8.20
N THR A 138 10.84 -22.03 -8.99
CA THR A 138 11.47 -20.77 -8.60
C THR A 138 10.42 -19.68 -8.68
N VAL A 139 10.17 -18.98 -7.57
CA VAL A 139 9.47 -17.70 -7.54
C VAL A 139 10.50 -16.61 -7.77
N GLU A 140 10.30 -15.80 -8.81
CA GLU A 140 11.19 -14.71 -9.22
C GLU A 140 10.67 -13.38 -8.65
N GLY A 141 11.57 -12.48 -8.26
CA GLY A 141 11.17 -11.23 -7.63
C GLY A 141 12.33 -10.39 -7.11
N GLN A 142 12.09 -9.65 -6.03
CA GLN A 142 13.05 -8.78 -5.35
C GLN A 142 12.73 -8.66 -3.85
N PHE A 143 13.77 -8.52 -3.02
CA PHE A 143 13.73 -8.26 -1.57
C PHE A 143 13.16 -9.42 -0.73
N PHE A 144 13.38 -10.67 -1.14
CA PHE A 144 12.88 -11.85 -0.42
C PHE A 144 13.68 -12.21 0.85
N ASP A 145 14.99 -11.91 0.91
CA ASP A 145 15.86 -12.25 2.04
C ASP A 145 16.01 -11.12 3.09
N GLU A 146 15.60 -9.87 2.78
CA GLU A 146 15.61 -8.73 3.72
C GLU A 146 14.39 -8.68 4.68
N THR A 147 13.96 -9.81 5.25
CA THR A 147 12.71 -9.89 6.05
C THR A 147 12.90 -10.33 7.52
N GLU A 148 12.07 -9.81 8.45
CA GLU A 148 12.11 -10.18 9.89
C GLU A 148 11.69 -11.65 10.14
N THR A 149 11.09 -12.33 9.17
CA THR A 149 10.45 -13.65 9.30
C THR A 149 10.77 -14.53 8.10
N THR A 150 11.06 -15.82 8.32
CA THR A 150 11.31 -16.79 7.24
C THR A 150 10.21 -16.77 6.18
N ALA A 151 10.61 -16.68 4.91
CA ALA A 151 9.70 -16.72 3.78
C ALA A 151 8.85 -18.00 3.77
N LYS A 152 7.59 -17.86 3.37
CA LYS A 152 6.64 -18.95 3.14
C LYS A 152 6.05 -18.79 1.76
N VAL A 153 5.82 -19.91 1.08
CA VAL A 153 5.18 -19.96 -0.23
C VAL A 153 4.07 -21.00 -0.13
N ASP A 154 2.83 -20.59 -0.39
CA ASP A 154 1.68 -21.48 -0.39
C ASP A 154 1.09 -21.53 -1.81
N ILE A 155 0.76 -22.72 -2.30
CA ILE A 155 0.27 -22.98 -3.66
C ILE A 155 -1.07 -23.70 -3.53
N ASP A 156 -2.11 -23.11 -4.13
CA ASP A 156 -3.50 -23.46 -3.88
C ASP A 156 -3.88 -23.54 -2.37
N GLY A 157 -3.25 -22.70 -1.53
CA GLY A 157 -3.44 -22.72 -0.07
C GLY A 157 -2.72 -23.88 0.67
N VAL A 158 -1.88 -24.65 -0.03
CA VAL A 158 -1.06 -25.74 0.55
C VAL A 158 0.41 -25.33 0.54
N SER A 159 1.11 -25.55 1.65
CA SER A 159 2.48 -25.05 1.79
C SER A 159 3.48 -25.75 0.86
N CYS A 160 4.24 -24.95 0.13
CA CYS A 160 5.35 -25.34 -0.72
C CYS A 160 6.61 -25.47 0.14
N VAL A 161 7.35 -26.58 -0.01
CA VAL A 161 8.54 -26.82 0.82
C VAL A 161 9.68 -25.95 0.30
N VAL A 162 9.88 -24.79 0.93
CA VAL A 162 10.97 -23.86 0.60
C VAL A 162 12.32 -24.54 0.86
N THR A 163 13.18 -24.54 -0.16
CA THR A 163 14.51 -25.15 -0.13
C THR A 163 15.64 -24.11 -0.14
N ASP A 164 15.40 -22.93 -0.70
CA ASP A 164 16.38 -21.84 -0.79
C ASP A 164 15.69 -20.48 -0.90
N VAL A 165 16.32 -19.44 -0.36
CA VAL A 165 15.83 -18.05 -0.38
C VAL A 165 17.02 -17.11 -0.61
N LYS A 166 16.90 -16.27 -1.64
CA LYS A 166 17.81 -15.17 -1.97
C LYS A 166 16.98 -13.96 -2.38
N ASP A 167 17.56 -12.77 -2.30
CA ASP A 167 16.95 -11.48 -2.71
C ASP A 167 15.98 -11.58 -3.89
N GLU A 168 16.44 -12.13 -5.03
CA GLU A 168 15.66 -12.21 -6.28
C GLU A 168 14.94 -13.55 -6.52
N ASN A 169 15.16 -14.59 -5.68
CA ASN A 169 14.58 -15.92 -5.90
C ASN A 169 14.24 -16.70 -4.62
N ILE A 170 13.05 -17.31 -4.60
CA ILE A 170 12.69 -18.37 -3.65
C ILE A 170 12.51 -19.67 -4.43
N THR A 171 13.24 -20.72 -4.04
CA THR A 171 13.04 -22.07 -4.59
C THR A 171 12.21 -22.91 -3.62
N CYS A 172 11.18 -23.59 -4.12
CA CYS A 172 10.35 -24.48 -3.30
C CYS A 172 9.83 -25.69 -4.09
N VAL A 173 9.50 -26.78 -3.37
CA VAL A 173 8.93 -28.00 -3.95
C VAL A 173 7.41 -28.01 -3.76
N VAL A 174 6.68 -28.02 -4.88
CA VAL A 174 5.23 -27.92 -4.96
C VAL A 174 4.55 -29.15 -4.34
N PRO A 175 3.53 -28.99 -3.47
CA PRO A 175 2.79 -30.10 -2.89
C PRO A 175 1.83 -30.74 -3.92
N ARG A 176 1.22 -31.86 -3.55
CA ARG A 176 0.11 -32.45 -4.32
C ARG A 176 -1.05 -31.46 -4.43
N LYS A 177 -1.65 -31.34 -5.62
CA LYS A 177 -2.77 -30.41 -5.84
C LYS A 177 -3.95 -30.73 -4.89
N PRO A 178 -4.49 -29.73 -4.16
CA PRO A 178 -5.67 -29.93 -3.33
C PRO A 178 -6.96 -30.13 -4.16
N THR A 179 -7.97 -30.74 -3.54
CA THR A 179 -9.29 -30.94 -4.15
C THR A 179 -10.15 -29.67 -4.19
N LYS A 180 -9.88 -28.71 -3.30
CA LYS A 180 -10.46 -27.35 -3.34
C LYS A 180 -9.41 -26.40 -3.89
N THR A 181 -9.68 -25.78 -5.02
CA THR A 181 -8.92 -24.63 -5.53
C THR A 181 -9.63 -23.36 -5.06
N ILE A 182 -8.92 -22.46 -4.38
CA ILE A 182 -9.43 -21.13 -4.03
C ILE A 182 -9.17 -20.20 -5.23
N THR A 183 -10.14 -19.34 -5.57
CA THR A 183 -10.14 -18.55 -6.81
C THR A 183 -9.35 -17.24 -6.73
N SER A 184 -8.96 -16.81 -5.54
CA SER A 184 -8.02 -15.71 -5.30
C SER A 184 -7.25 -15.96 -4.00
N TYR A 185 -6.12 -15.27 -3.83
CA TYR A 185 -5.30 -15.29 -2.61
C TYR A 185 -4.91 -13.86 -2.26
N ALA A 186 -4.56 -13.62 -0.99
CA ALA A 186 -4.04 -12.33 -0.56
C ALA A 186 -2.70 -12.02 -1.25
N GLY A 187 -2.63 -10.87 -1.94
CA GLY A 187 -1.39 -10.35 -2.49
C GLY A 187 -0.47 -9.75 -1.43
N ASN A 188 0.74 -9.35 -1.83
CA ASN A 188 1.72 -8.71 -0.95
C ASN A 188 1.23 -7.36 -0.38
N ARG A 189 0.54 -6.55 -1.17
CA ARG A 189 -0.07 -5.28 -0.76
C ARG A 189 -1.11 -4.79 -1.77
N GLY A 190 -2.01 -3.92 -1.30
CA GLY A 190 -2.74 -2.99 -2.14
C GLY A 190 -4.18 -3.40 -2.43
N THR A 191 -4.81 -2.61 -3.30
CA THR A 191 -6.21 -2.76 -3.71
C THR A 191 -6.27 -2.76 -5.22
N LEU A 192 -6.90 -3.77 -5.83
CA LEU A 192 -7.16 -3.79 -7.26
C LEU A 192 -8.41 -2.97 -7.56
N LEU A 193 -8.21 -1.82 -8.22
CA LEU A 193 -9.25 -0.98 -8.78
C LEU A 193 -9.57 -1.43 -10.22
N GLU A 194 -10.85 -1.44 -10.55
CA GLU A 194 -11.39 -1.69 -11.90
C GLU A 194 -12.52 -0.68 -12.17
N TRP A 195 -12.69 -0.26 -13.42
CA TRP A 195 -13.78 0.65 -13.79
C TRP A 195 -14.43 0.34 -15.15
N TRP A 196 -15.65 0.84 -15.31
CA TRP A 196 -16.52 0.75 -16.48
C TRP A 196 -17.23 2.09 -16.69
N THR A 197 -17.03 2.72 -17.85
CA THR A 197 -17.68 3.99 -18.24
C THR A 197 -18.92 3.78 -19.11
N SER A 198 -19.06 2.60 -19.72
CA SER A 198 -20.20 2.24 -20.57
C SER A 198 -21.36 1.55 -19.84
N THR A 199 -21.31 1.42 -18.51
CA THR A 199 -22.25 0.59 -17.73
C THR A 199 -23.04 1.39 -16.70
N ASP A 200 -24.37 1.42 -16.86
CA ASP A 200 -25.29 2.22 -16.04
C ASP A 200 -25.79 1.57 -14.74
N THR A 201 -25.40 0.32 -14.39
CA THR A 201 -25.91 -0.32 -13.15
C THR A 201 -24.84 -1.10 -12.38
N LEU A 202 -24.99 -1.12 -11.06
CA LEU A 202 -24.07 -1.83 -10.16
C LEU A 202 -24.27 -3.35 -10.25
N ASP A 203 -25.52 -3.80 -10.37
CA ASP A 203 -25.89 -5.23 -10.46
C ASP A 203 -25.26 -5.91 -11.71
N THR A 204 -25.23 -5.24 -12.87
CA THR A 204 -24.61 -5.80 -14.09
C THR A 204 -23.13 -6.08 -13.96
N VAL A 205 -22.42 -5.33 -13.11
CA VAL A 205 -20.99 -5.55 -12.87
C VAL A 205 -20.75 -6.48 -11.69
N SER A 206 -21.60 -6.44 -10.65
CA SER A 206 -21.50 -7.35 -9.50
C SER A 206 -21.55 -8.81 -9.88
N ASP A 207 -22.36 -9.14 -10.89
CA ASP A 207 -22.59 -10.50 -11.35
C ASP A 207 -21.56 -10.95 -12.41
N SER A 208 -20.51 -10.14 -12.63
CA SER A 208 -19.24 -10.49 -13.29
C SER A 208 -19.28 -10.87 -14.79
N VAL A 209 -20.28 -10.39 -15.54
CA VAL A 209 -20.41 -10.67 -16.99
C VAL A 209 -19.55 -9.73 -17.86
N ALA A 210 -19.22 -8.53 -17.38
CA ALA A 210 -18.45 -7.52 -18.14
C ALA A 210 -16.98 -7.44 -17.69
N SER A 211 -16.04 -7.59 -18.64
CA SER A 211 -14.63 -7.25 -18.42
C SER A 211 -14.47 -5.75 -18.10
N PRO A 212 -13.54 -5.35 -17.20
CA PRO A 212 -13.25 -3.95 -16.95
C PRO A 212 -12.65 -3.25 -18.16
N GLU A 213 -12.96 -1.97 -18.32
CA GLU A 213 -12.39 -1.11 -19.37
C GLU A 213 -10.98 -0.64 -19.00
N GLY A 214 -10.71 -0.52 -17.69
CA GLY A 214 -9.39 -0.23 -17.15
C GLY A 214 -9.21 -0.76 -15.73
N THR A 215 -7.95 -0.94 -15.34
CA THR A 215 -7.55 -1.52 -14.05
C THR A 215 -6.32 -0.81 -13.51
N GLU A 216 -6.25 -0.61 -12.19
CA GLU A 216 -5.10 -0.02 -11.50
C GLU A 216 -4.86 -0.76 -10.17
N THR A 217 -3.60 -0.85 -9.73
CA THR A 217 -3.26 -1.35 -8.39
C THR A 217 -2.92 -0.17 -7.50
N LEU A 218 -3.70 0.03 -6.43
CA LEU A 218 -3.56 1.13 -5.50
C LEU A 218 -2.78 0.68 -4.25
N ASP A 219 -1.82 1.50 -3.81
CA ASP A 219 -1.05 1.30 -2.57
C ASP A 219 -1.91 1.35 -1.29
N GLU A 220 -3.01 2.10 -1.33
CA GLU A 220 -3.99 2.27 -0.25
C GLU A 220 -5.41 2.05 -0.79
N TRP A 221 -6.34 1.69 0.10
CA TRP A 221 -7.76 1.63 -0.24
C TRP A 221 -8.41 3.02 -0.23
N GLN A 222 -7.85 3.93 -1.02
CA GLN A 222 -8.38 5.28 -1.19
C GLN A 222 -8.25 5.67 -2.65
N TRP A 223 -9.38 5.99 -3.27
CA TRP A 223 -9.43 6.45 -4.65
C TRP A 223 -10.60 7.40 -4.86
N SER A 224 -10.31 8.52 -5.53
CA SER A 224 -11.27 9.56 -5.83
C SER A 224 -11.08 10.04 -7.27
N ASP A 225 -11.88 9.53 -8.19
CA ASP A 225 -12.08 10.22 -9.46
C ASP A 225 -12.95 11.46 -9.26
N THR A 226 -12.53 12.56 -9.91
CA THR A 226 -13.18 13.88 -9.94
C THR A 226 -13.34 14.40 -11.38
N VAL A 227 -13.18 13.52 -12.38
CA VAL A 227 -13.07 13.84 -13.81
C VAL A 227 -14.02 12.99 -14.66
N GLN A 228 -14.27 11.73 -14.26
CA GLN A 228 -15.25 10.85 -14.91
C GLN A 228 -16.66 11.04 -14.34
N ASP A 229 -17.61 11.40 -15.22
CA ASP A 229 -19.05 11.31 -14.97
C ASP A 229 -19.58 9.99 -15.56
N ASN A 230 -20.59 9.38 -14.92
CA ASN A 230 -21.25 8.14 -15.34
C ASN A 230 -20.29 6.94 -15.42
N PHE A 231 -19.83 6.46 -14.26
CA PHE A 231 -19.03 5.25 -14.19
C PHE A 231 -19.41 4.36 -13.01
N VAL A 232 -19.12 3.07 -13.17
CA VAL A 232 -19.04 2.09 -12.08
C VAL A 232 -17.57 1.80 -11.80
N SER A 233 -17.19 1.75 -10.53
CA SER A 233 -15.89 1.21 -10.10
C SER A 233 -16.04 0.09 -9.08
N ARG A 234 -15.10 -0.86 -9.16
CA ARG A 234 -14.87 -1.92 -8.17
C ARG A 234 -13.51 -1.73 -7.54
N THR A 235 -13.43 -1.92 -6.23
CA THR A 235 -12.17 -2.16 -5.54
C THR A 235 -12.21 -3.51 -4.84
N ARG A 236 -11.15 -4.31 -5.01
CA ARG A 236 -10.95 -5.62 -4.35
C ARG A 236 -9.67 -5.59 -3.53
N ALA A 237 -9.75 -5.95 -2.26
CA ALA A 237 -8.59 -6.12 -1.41
C ALA A 237 -8.81 -7.21 -0.36
N TYR A 238 -7.70 -7.80 0.11
CA TYR A 238 -7.72 -8.64 1.30
C TYR A 238 -7.48 -7.77 2.52
N PHE A 239 -8.47 -7.68 3.39
CA PHE A 239 -8.32 -7.04 4.68
C PHE A 239 -7.66 -8.01 5.66
N VAL A 240 -6.52 -7.59 6.22
CA VAL A 240 -5.82 -8.28 7.32
C VAL A 240 -5.90 -7.37 8.55
N PRO A 241 -6.66 -7.74 9.59
CA PRO A 241 -6.86 -6.88 10.76
C PRO A 241 -5.56 -6.80 11.58
N PRO A 242 -5.05 -5.59 11.92
CA PRO A 242 -3.88 -5.48 12.81
C PRO A 242 -4.18 -5.87 14.28
N SER A 243 -5.45 -5.96 14.68
CA SER A 243 -5.87 -6.30 16.05
C SER A 243 -7.34 -6.78 16.11
N ASP A 244 -7.74 -7.37 17.23
CA ASP A 244 -9.12 -7.79 17.50
C ASP A 244 -9.95 -6.56 17.92
N ASN A 245 -10.65 -5.91 16.97
CA ASN A 245 -11.36 -4.66 17.25
C ASN A 245 -12.54 -4.40 16.28
N GLY A 246 -13.33 -3.38 16.60
CA GLY A 246 -14.24 -2.74 15.64
C GLY A 246 -13.46 -1.95 14.58
N TYR A 247 -13.73 -2.25 13.32
CA TYR A 247 -13.24 -1.53 12.15
C TYR A 247 -14.38 -0.80 11.47
N GLU A 248 -14.08 0.34 10.86
CA GLU A 248 -15.04 1.18 10.16
C GLU A 248 -14.61 1.32 8.70
N PHE A 249 -15.44 0.86 7.78
CA PHE A 249 -15.23 1.00 6.35
C PHE A 249 -16.16 2.08 5.83
N VAL A 250 -15.59 3.14 5.26
CA VAL A 250 -16.33 4.26 4.67
C VAL A 250 -16.19 4.15 3.16
N VAL A 251 -17.32 4.01 2.48
CA VAL A 251 -17.41 4.13 1.02
C VAL A 251 -18.20 5.39 0.71
N THR A 252 -17.89 6.04 -0.41
CA THR A 252 -18.60 7.23 -0.89
C THR A 252 -18.93 7.06 -2.36
N ALA A 253 -20.20 7.25 -2.70
CA ALA A 253 -20.76 7.23 -4.03
C ALA A 253 -21.78 8.36 -4.13
N GLU A 254 -22.19 8.71 -5.35
CA GLU A 254 -23.27 9.70 -5.55
C GLU A 254 -24.62 9.00 -5.64
N ASP A 255 -24.70 7.90 -6.41
CA ASP A 255 -25.92 7.15 -6.67
C ASP A 255 -26.07 5.90 -5.80
N GLU A 256 -25.09 4.99 -5.89
CA GLU A 256 -25.20 3.64 -5.35
C GLU A 256 -23.83 3.08 -4.97
N ALA A 257 -23.78 2.32 -3.88
CA ALA A 257 -22.62 1.54 -3.49
C ALA A 257 -23.03 0.15 -2.96
N MET A 258 -22.10 -0.80 -3.04
CA MET A 258 -22.26 -2.14 -2.47
C MET A 258 -20.95 -2.57 -1.81
N VAL A 259 -21.04 -3.24 -0.66
CA VAL A 259 -19.88 -3.77 0.05
C VAL A 259 -20.10 -5.24 0.36
N TRP A 260 -19.09 -6.06 0.10
CA TRP A 260 -19.09 -7.50 0.36
C TRP A 260 -17.85 -7.83 1.18
N LEU A 261 -18.02 -8.52 2.30
CA LEU A 261 -16.91 -8.96 3.13
C LEU A 261 -17.00 -10.47 3.31
N SER A 262 -15.91 -11.18 3.01
CA SER A 262 -15.74 -12.54 3.50
C SER A 262 -15.26 -12.52 4.95
N PRO A 263 -15.85 -13.33 5.86
CA PRO A 263 -15.36 -13.49 7.22
C PRO A 263 -14.14 -14.44 7.31
N SER A 264 -13.65 -14.93 6.17
CA SER A 264 -12.53 -15.86 6.05
C SER A 264 -11.73 -15.58 4.76
N ASP A 265 -10.57 -16.22 4.66
CA ASP A 265 -9.70 -16.23 3.49
C ASP A 265 -10.39 -16.76 2.22
N ASP A 266 -11.41 -17.62 2.36
CA ASP A 266 -12.25 -18.10 1.26
C ASP A 266 -13.10 -16.98 0.60
N PRO A 267 -12.87 -16.64 -0.68
CA PRO A 267 -13.68 -15.69 -1.44
C PRO A 267 -15.14 -16.14 -1.66
N ALA A 268 -15.42 -17.44 -1.60
CA ALA A 268 -16.76 -17.98 -1.76
C ALA A 268 -17.64 -17.77 -0.52
N ALA A 269 -17.04 -17.47 0.64
CA ALA A 269 -17.75 -17.17 1.89
C ALA A 269 -18.19 -15.70 2.02
N LYS A 270 -18.04 -14.87 0.98
CA LYS A 270 -18.46 -13.46 0.95
C LYS A 270 -19.92 -13.29 1.37
N VAL A 271 -20.13 -12.55 2.45
CA VAL A 271 -21.46 -12.10 2.87
C VAL A 271 -21.76 -10.77 2.18
N ARG A 272 -22.88 -10.68 1.46
CA ARG A 272 -23.38 -9.44 0.85
C ARG A 272 -23.89 -8.50 1.94
N TRP A 273 -23.21 -7.38 2.17
CA TRP A 273 -23.68 -6.28 3.00
C TRP A 273 -24.22 -5.18 2.09
N LEU A 274 -25.45 -5.37 1.61
CA LEU A 274 -26.11 -4.42 0.71
C LEU A 274 -26.45 -3.12 1.45
N VAL A 275 -25.67 -2.07 1.19
CA VAL A 275 -25.93 -0.70 1.65
C VAL A 275 -26.32 0.16 0.44
N ARG A 276 -27.50 -0.11 -0.14
CA ARG A 276 -28.11 0.81 -1.12
C ARG A 276 -28.49 2.10 -0.41
N VAL A 277 -27.69 3.14 -0.62
CA VAL A 277 -27.95 4.48 -0.09
C VAL A 277 -27.72 5.49 -1.21
N TYR A 278 -28.73 6.32 -1.44
CA TYR A 278 -28.74 7.39 -2.42
C TYR A 278 -28.21 8.69 -1.77
N GLY A 279 -27.23 9.35 -2.38
CA GLY A 279 -26.72 10.65 -1.95
C GLY A 279 -25.24 10.65 -1.52
N THR A 280 -24.68 11.86 -1.45
CA THR A 280 -23.23 12.18 -1.44
C THR A 280 -22.40 11.68 -0.25
N LYS A 281 -22.99 10.95 0.70
CA LYS A 281 -22.27 10.34 1.83
C LYS A 281 -23.04 9.15 2.38
N LEU A 282 -22.45 7.95 2.31
CA LEU A 282 -23.03 6.74 2.89
C LEU A 282 -22.92 6.78 4.43
N PRO A 283 -23.79 6.05 5.17
CA PRO A 283 -23.51 5.70 6.55
C PRO A 283 -22.28 4.81 6.63
N ASN A 284 -21.48 4.98 7.69
CA ASN A 284 -20.25 4.22 7.89
C ASN A 284 -20.58 2.73 8.15
N LEU A 285 -19.85 1.81 7.51
CA LEU A 285 -20.01 0.38 7.74
C LEU A 285 -19.13 -0.05 8.92
N HIS A 286 -19.74 -0.26 10.08
CA HIS A 286 -19.06 -0.83 11.25
C HIS A 286 -19.00 -2.36 11.15
N VAL A 287 -17.80 -2.90 11.09
CA VAL A 287 -17.52 -4.35 11.11
C VAL A 287 -16.74 -4.66 12.39
N THR A 288 -17.28 -5.52 13.26
CA THR A 288 -16.50 -6.03 14.39
C THR A 288 -15.73 -7.26 13.94
N VAL A 289 -14.40 -7.22 14.02
CA VAL A 289 -13.57 -8.38 13.74
C VAL A 289 -13.26 -9.10 15.06
N LEU A 290 -13.65 -10.37 15.13
CA LEU A 290 -13.54 -11.19 16.33
C LEU A 290 -12.19 -11.91 16.47
N SER A 291 -11.37 -11.92 15.41
CA SER A 291 -9.98 -12.38 15.43
C SER A 291 -9.18 -11.78 14.28
N LYS A 292 -8.00 -11.23 14.60
CA LYS A 292 -6.97 -10.74 13.68
C LYS A 292 -6.31 -11.82 12.82
N ASP A 293 -6.42 -13.08 13.23
CA ASP A 293 -5.77 -14.21 12.56
C ASP A 293 -6.58 -14.66 11.32
N GLY A 294 -7.79 -14.11 11.11
CA GLY A 294 -8.54 -14.23 9.87
C GLY A 294 -8.20 -13.12 8.89
N THR A 295 -8.00 -13.49 7.62
CA THR A 295 -8.06 -12.53 6.51
C THR A 295 -9.46 -12.57 5.89
N GLY A 296 -9.85 -11.54 5.15
CA GLY A 296 -11.12 -11.53 4.43
C GLY A 296 -11.06 -10.70 3.15
N GLU A 297 -11.52 -11.25 2.03
CA GLU A 297 -11.69 -10.43 0.82
C GLU A 297 -12.85 -9.46 1.06
N LEU A 298 -12.52 -8.17 1.08
CA LEU A 298 -13.48 -7.08 1.07
C LEU A 298 -13.54 -6.57 -0.37
N VAL A 299 -14.75 -6.38 -0.89
CA VAL A 299 -15.01 -5.86 -2.23
C VAL A 299 -16.00 -4.71 -2.08
N SER A 300 -15.61 -3.52 -2.53
CA SER A 300 -16.54 -2.40 -2.61
C SER A 300 -16.79 -2.00 -4.06
N TRP A 301 -18.00 -1.49 -4.27
CA TRP A 301 -18.53 -1.04 -5.54
C TRP A 301 -19.07 0.37 -5.37
N ARG A 302 -18.84 1.23 -6.36
CA ARG A 302 -19.30 2.63 -6.41
C ARG A 302 -19.90 2.91 -7.78
N ARG A 303 -20.99 3.68 -7.81
CA ARG A 303 -21.52 4.36 -9.00
C ARG A 303 -21.49 5.88 -8.78
N SER A 304 -21.05 6.62 -9.80
CA SER A 304 -21.07 8.09 -9.86
C SER A 304 -21.72 8.54 -11.17
N ASN A 305 -22.81 9.30 -11.09
CA ASN A 305 -23.43 9.97 -12.23
C ASN A 305 -23.64 11.46 -11.89
N SER A 306 -23.14 12.37 -12.74
CA SER A 306 -23.57 13.75 -12.66
C SER A 306 -24.90 13.90 -13.41
N VAL A 307 -25.99 14.03 -12.66
CA VAL A 307 -27.28 14.51 -13.19
C VAL A 307 -27.31 16.02 -12.98
N ARG A 308 -27.10 16.77 -14.06
CA ARG A 308 -27.42 18.21 -14.14
C ARG A 308 -28.89 18.43 -14.48
#